data_AF-A0A9W6WNJ5-F1
#
_entry.id   AF-A0A9W6WNJ5-F1
#
_cell.length_a   1.000
_cell.length_b   1.000
_cell.length_c   1.000
_cell.angle_alpha   90.00
_cell.angle_beta   90.00
_cell.angle_gamma   90.00
#
_symmetry.space_group_name_H-M   'P 1'
#
loop_
_entity.id
_entity.type
_entity.pdbx_description
1 polymer ?
#
loop_
_entity_poly.entity_id
_entity_poly.type
_entity_poly.pdbx_seq_one_letter_code
_entity_poly.pdbx_strand_id
1 'polypeptide(L)'
;MLNPVWDPPEHFVFPVPDAASAVLNVEVYDMDTLNPDDLLGTLVVPVAKFADELDVATLENYPLSVASEFAGQKKNSTLQLELCLKRVDDQERRAFVWENESWSMGAGWKPTNTKERRQWSSYDDSATSATFSDVAPRAPANMTGSGWQYCSGRGDAQGWSYARTFSGPWSATKPAFSFVRRRVWENTFKRDSTSSAF
;
A
#
# COMPACT_ATOMS: atom_id res chain seq x y z
N MET A 1 -5.70 14.20 -23.42
CA MET A 1 -6.57 13.70 -22.33
C MET A 1 -5.70 12.76 -21.52
N LEU A 2 -5.40 13.10 -20.27
CA LEU A 2 -4.56 12.25 -19.40
C LEU A 2 -5.51 11.29 -18.69
N ASN A 3 -5.46 10.02 -19.06
CA ASN A 3 -6.20 8.93 -18.41
C ASN A 3 -5.15 7.92 -17.93
N PRO A 4 -4.38 8.27 -16.89
CA PRO A 4 -3.33 7.38 -16.38
C PRO A 4 -3.96 6.08 -15.90
N VAL A 5 -3.25 4.98 -16.13
CA VAL A 5 -3.62 3.64 -15.66
C VAL A 5 -2.46 3.14 -14.81
N TRP A 6 -2.74 2.79 -13.56
CA TRP A 6 -1.79 2.06 -12.72
C TRP A 6 -1.82 0.60 -13.14
N ASP A 7 -0.73 0.15 -13.79
CA ASP A 7 -0.57 -1.22 -14.25
C ASP A 7 0.76 -1.81 -13.74
N PRO A 8 0.71 -2.87 -12.89
CA PRO A 8 -0.50 -3.48 -12.34
C PRO A 8 -1.25 -2.53 -11.38
N PRO A 9 -2.56 -2.77 -11.12
CA PRO A 9 -3.30 -2.00 -10.14
C PRO A 9 -2.61 -1.98 -8.77
N GLU A 10 -2.53 -0.79 -8.17
CA GLU A 10 -2.08 -0.64 -6.79
C GLU A 10 -3.13 -1.22 -5.85
N HIS A 11 -2.70 -2.11 -4.93
CA HIS A 11 -3.60 -2.76 -3.98
C HIS A 11 -3.30 -2.32 -2.55
N PHE A 12 -4.31 -1.88 -1.80
CA PHE A 12 -4.16 -1.46 -0.41
C PHE A 12 -5.02 -2.33 0.49
N VAL A 13 -4.49 -2.68 1.68
CA VAL A 13 -5.23 -3.40 2.72
C VAL A 13 -4.92 -2.72 4.04
N PHE A 14 -5.95 -2.27 4.74
CA PHE A 14 -5.83 -1.62 6.04
C PHE A 14 -7.02 -2.01 6.93
N PRO A 15 -6.82 -2.05 8.26
CA PRO A 15 -7.89 -2.37 9.20
C PRO A 15 -8.93 -1.24 9.26
N VAL A 16 -10.21 -1.62 9.35
CA VAL A 16 -11.32 -0.69 9.59
C VAL A 16 -11.83 -0.93 11.02
N PRO A 17 -11.64 0.03 11.95
CA PRO A 17 -12.07 -0.15 13.34
C PRO A 17 -13.60 -0.20 13.51
N ASP A 18 -14.31 0.70 12.83
CA ASP A 18 -15.77 0.76 12.82
C ASP A 18 -16.25 1.15 11.42
N ALA A 19 -16.92 0.23 10.73
CA ALA A 19 -17.43 0.45 9.38
C ALA A 19 -18.54 1.51 9.34
N ALA A 20 -19.27 1.73 10.44
CA ALA A 20 -20.37 2.69 10.48
C ALA A 20 -19.88 4.15 10.41
N SER A 21 -18.72 4.44 11.03
CA SER A 21 -18.15 5.79 11.09
C SER A 21 -16.94 6.01 10.18
N ALA A 22 -16.27 4.94 9.72
CA ALA A 22 -15.06 5.07 8.94
C ALA A 22 -15.31 5.62 7.53
N VAL A 23 -14.33 6.38 7.03
CA VAL A 23 -14.29 6.91 5.68
C VAL A 23 -12.94 6.58 5.05
N LEU A 24 -12.95 6.25 3.76
CA LEU A 24 -11.75 6.18 2.95
C LEU A 24 -11.52 7.55 2.30
N ASN A 25 -10.41 8.19 2.66
CA ASN A 25 -9.96 9.42 2.03
C ASN A 25 -8.90 9.06 0.98
N VAL A 26 -9.09 9.54 -0.25
CA VAL A 26 -8.14 9.37 -1.36
C VAL A 26 -7.78 10.76 -1.88
N GLU A 27 -6.48 10.99 -2.04
CA GLU A 27 -5.93 12.22 -2.59
C GLU A 27 -5.12 11.86 -3.84
N VAL A 28 -5.37 12.57 -4.94
CA VAL A 28 -4.71 12.35 -6.22
C VAL A 28 -3.82 13.54 -6.50
N TYR A 29 -2.53 13.27 -6.70
CA TYR A 29 -1.51 14.29 -6.94
C TYR A 29 -0.94 14.19 -8.36
N ASP A 30 -0.54 15.33 -8.93
CA ASP A 30 0.36 15.36 -10.07
C ASP A 30 1.79 15.28 -9.57
N MET A 31 2.59 14.38 -10.16
CA MET A 31 3.98 14.21 -9.73
C MET A 31 4.87 15.16 -10.51
N ASP A 32 5.40 16.16 -9.82
CA ASP A 32 6.33 17.12 -10.39
C ASP A 32 7.79 16.74 -10.10
N THR A 33 8.67 16.91 -11.09
CA THR A 33 10.09 16.53 -10.93
C THR A 33 10.89 17.58 -10.17
N LEU A 34 10.45 18.84 -10.16
CA LEU A 34 11.21 19.97 -9.60
C LEU A 34 10.39 20.85 -8.63
N ASN A 35 9.06 20.73 -8.63
CA ASN A 35 8.15 21.47 -7.77
C ASN A 35 7.49 20.52 -6.76
N PRO A 36 6.88 21.04 -5.68
CA PRO A 36 5.95 20.25 -4.86
C PRO A 36 4.81 19.68 -5.71
N ASP A 37 4.40 18.46 -5.40
CA ASP A 37 3.28 17.81 -6.08
C ASP A 37 1.96 18.57 -5.87
N ASP A 38 1.24 18.84 -6.95
CA ASP A 38 -0.04 19.56 -6.91
C ASP A 38 -1.20 18.59 -6.63
N LEU A 39 -2.08 18.95 -5.68
CA LEU A 39 -3.29 18.17 -5.39
C LEU A 39 -4.31 18.34 -6.51
N LEU A 40 -4.47 17.33 -7.36
CA LEU A 40 -5.43 17.35 -8.48
C LEU A 40 -6.88 17.22 -7.99
N GLY A 41 -7.10 16.39 -6.98
CA GLY A 41 -8.43 16.22 -6.40
C GLY A 41 -8.50 15.21 -5.28
N THR A 42 -9.66 15.20 -4.62
CA THR A 42 -9.94 14.36 -3.45
C THR A 42 -11.19 13.52 -3.65
N LEU A 43 -11.26 12.39 -2.96
CA LEU A 43 -12.41 11.50 -2.90
C LEU A 43 -12.59 11.03 -1.46
N VAL A 44 -13.83 11.08 -0.97
CA VAL A 44 -14.22 10.56 0.33
C VAL A 44 -15.31 9.52 0.13
N VAL A 45 -15.06 8.27 0.54
CA VAL A 45 -16.01 7.17 0.43
C VAL A 45 -16.36 6.66 1.82
N PRO A 46 -17.63 6.76 2.28
CA PRO A 46 -18.06 6.15 3.53
C PRO A 46 -17.94 4.62 3.45
N VAL A 47 -17.27 4.01 4.43
CA VAL A 47 -17.08 2.54 4.46
C VAL A 47 -18.41 1.82 4.66
N ALA A 48 -19.37 2.44 5.36
CA ALA A 48 -20.72 1.93 5.58
C ALA A 48 -21.45 1.55 4.27
N LYS A 49 -21.07 2.14 3.12
CA LYS A 49 -21.60 1.79 1.79
C LYS A 49 -21.45 0.30 1.47
N PHE A 50 -20.40 -0.35 2.00
CA PHE A 50 -20.07 -1.75 1.73
C PHE A 50 -20.49 -2.70 2.85
N ALA A 51 -21.19 -2.22 3.88
CA ALA A 51 -21.53 -3.02 5.05
C ALA A 51 -22.59 -4.10 4.79
N ASP A 52 -23.49 -3.86 3.82
CA ASP A 52 -24.56 -4.80 3.45
C ASP A 52 -24.06 -5.92 2.53
N GLU A 53 -22.96 -5.68 1.80
CA GLU A 53 -22.36 -6.60 0.81
C GLU A 53 -20.92 -6.95 1.19
N LEU A 54 -20.72 -7.45 2.41
CA LEU A 54 -19.40 -7.89 2.87
C LEU A 54 -18.83 -8.98 1.95
N ASP A 55 -17.51 -8.96 1.79
CA ASP A 55 -16.73 -9.90 0.99
C ASP A 55 -17.03 -9.87 -0.53
N VAL A 56 -17.82 -8.89 -0.98
CA VAL A 56 -18.04 -8.60 -2.40
C VAL A 56 -17.13 -7.44 -2.82
N ALA A 57 -16.41 -7.62 -3.94
CA ALA A 57 -15.60 -6.57 -4.53
C ALA A 57 -16.43 -5.74 -5.52
N THR A 58 -16.43 -4.43 -5.36
CA THR A 58 -17.16 -3.48 -6.22
C THR A 58 -16.19 -2.61 -6.99
N LEU A 59 -16.18 -2.72 -8.32
CA LEU A 59 -15.42 -1.86 -9.23
C LEU A 59 -16.31 -0.70 -9.70
N GLU A 60 -15.97 0.52 -9.31
CA GLU A 60 -16.77 1.70 -9.63
C GLU A 60 -15.92 2.89 -10.08
N ASN A 61 -16.53 3.83 -10.80
CA ASN A 61 -15.94 5.12 -11.14
C ASN A 61 -16.44 6.18 -10.16
N TYR A 62 -15.53 6.71 -9.35
CA TYR A 62 -15.83 7.72 -8.34
C TYR A 62 -15.50 9.12 -8.87
N PRO A 63 -16.41 10.11 -8.75
CA PRO A 63 -16.10 11.49 -9.10
C PRO A 63 -15.08 12.06 -8.12
N LEU A 64 -14.08 12.78 -8.64
CA LEU A 64 -13.12 13.53 -7.83
C LEU A 64 -13.64 14.94 -7.55
N SER A 65 -13.50 15.39 -6.30
CA SER A 65 -13.59 16.81 -5.98
C SER A 65 -12.29 17.47 -6.43
N VAL A 66 -12.37 18.15 -7.58
CA VAL A 66 -11.22 18.82 -8.21
C VAL A 66 -10.79 20.03 -7.39
N ALA A 67 -9.49 20.19 -7.16
CA ALA A 67 -8.97 21.35 -6.44
C ALA A 67 -9.33 22.68 -7.13
N SER A 68 -9.51 23.74 -6.35
CA SER A 68 -10.06 25.02 -6.84
C SER A 68 -9.24 25.65 -7.97
N GLU A 69 -7.92 25.45 -7.95
CA GLU A 69 -7.00 25.92 -8.99
C GLU A 69 -7.23 25.27 -10.36
N PHE A 70 -7.80 24.06 -10.38
CA PHE A 70 -8.13 23.32 -11.59
C PHE A 70 -9.61 23.42 -11.98
N ALA A 71 -10.45 24.14 -11.21
CA ALA A 71 -11.88 24.28 -11.48
C ALA A 71 -12.19 24.86 -12.88
N GLY A 72 -11.29 25.69 -13.41
CA GLY A 72 -11.41 26.29 -14.75
C GLY A 72 -11.37 25.28 -15.90
N GLN A 73 -10.86 24.06 -15.68
CA GLN A 73 -10.74 23.03 -16.71
C GLN A 73 -12.10 22.49 -17.19
N LYS A 74 -13.15 22.63 -16.36
CA LYS A 74 -14.52 22.17 -16.64
C LYS A 74 -14.55 20.69 -17.08
N LYS A 75 -13.77 19.85 -16.40
CA LYS A 75 -13.71 18.40 -16.62
C LYS A 75 -14.36 17.65 -15.46
N ASN A 76 -15.05 16.57 -15.79
CA ASN A 76 -15.55 15.60 -14.82
C ASN A 76 -14.48 14.55 -14.58
N SER A 77 -13.54 14.85 -13.69
CA SER A 77 -12.47 13.92 -13.32
C SER A 77 -13.02 12.79 -12.46
N THR A 78 -12.64 11.56 -12.78
CA THR A 78 -13.07 10.35 -12.07
C THR A 78 -11.89 9.44 -11.77
N LEU A 79 -11.99 8.67 -10.70
CA LEU A 79 -11.04 7.62 -10.32
C LEU A 79 -11.76 6.27 -10.27
N GLN A 80 -11.24 5.28 -10.99
CA GLN A 80 -11.77 3.92 -10.95
C GLN A 80 -11.12 3.13 -9.81
N LEU A 81 -11.92 2.60 -8.88
CA LEU A 81 -11.45 1.83 -7.73
C LEU A 81 -12.23 0.54 -7.59
N GLU A 82 -11.52 -0.56 -7.32
CA GLU A 82 -12.09 -1.80 -6.78
C GLU A 82 -11.98 -1.77 -5.26
N LEU A 83 -13.11 -1.82 -4.56
CA LEU A 83 -13.18 -1.80 -3.09
C LEU A 83 -13.90 -3.04 -2.59
N CYS A 84 -13.44 -3.60 -1.47
CA CYS A 84 -14.07 -4.74 -0.82
C CYS A 84 -13.93 -4.59 0.70
N LEU A 85 -15.05 -4.49 1.41
CA LEU A 85 -15.06 -4.57 2.87
C LEU A 85 -15.16 -6.03 3.26
N LYS A 86 -14.13 -6.53 3.95
CA LYS A 86 -14.08 -7.91 4.42
C LYS A 86 -14.44 -8.00 5.88
N ARG A 87 -15.13 -9.07 6.27
CA ARG A 87 -15.16 -9.42 7.70
C ARG A 87 -13.74 -9.73 8.13
N VAL A 88 -13.37 -9.23 9.31
CA VAL A 88 -12.13 -9.67 9.94
C VAL A 88 -12.32 -11.16 10.25
N ASP A 89 -11.68 -12.01 9.46
CA ASP A 89 -11.57 -13.42 9.79
C ASP A 89 -10.63 -13.52 11.00
N ASP A 90 -11.17 -13.92 12.14
CA ASP A 90 -10.36 -14.14 13.34
C ASP A 90 -9.54 -15.43 13.27
N GLN A 91 -9.76 -16.24 12.22
CA GLN A 91 -8.97 -17.42 11.91
C GLN A 91 -7.71 -17.08 11.11
N GLU A 92 -7.69 -15.99 10.34
CA GLU A 92 -6.56 -15.63 9.48
C GLU A 92 -6.19 -14.15 9.58
N ARG A 93 -4.93 -13.85 9.90
CA ARG A 93 -4.39 -12.49 9.93
C ARG A 93 -3.16 -12.37 9.06
N ARG A 94 -3.16 -11.44 8.11
CA ARG A 94 -1.99 -11.11 7.31
C ARG A 94 -1.21 -9.96 7.94
N ALA A 95 0.10 -10.08 7.94
CA ALA A 95 1.03 -9.03 8.35
C ALA A 95 1.95 -8.70 7.18
N PHE A 96 2.37 -7.44 7.12
CA PHE A 96 3.21 -6.92 6.03
C PHE A 96 4.37 -6.10 6.60
N VAL A 97 5.51 -6.13 5.93
CA VAL A 97 6.72 -5.34 6.22
C VAL A 97 7.35 -4.95 4.88
N TRP A 98 7.94 -3.77 4.81
CA TRP A 98 8.72 -3.35 3.65
C TRP A 98 10.20 -3.66 3.83
N GLU A 99 10.82 -4.24 2.80
CA GLU A 99 12.26 -4.26 2.60
C GLU A 99 12.65 -3.11 1.66
N ASN A 100 13.68 -2.35 2.00
CA ASN A 100 14.08 -1.12 1.31
C ASN A 100 15.55 -1.16 0.91
N GLU A 101 15.81 -0.79 -0.34
CA GLU A 101 17.16 -0.61 -0.85
C GLU A 101 17.31 0.73 -1.58
N SER A 102 18.54 1.25 -1.54
CA SER A 102 18.94 2.45 -2.26
C SER A 102 20.05 2.12 -3.25
N TRP A 103 20.00 2.75 -4.42
CA TRP A 103 21.02 2.61 -5.45
C TRP A 103 22.15 3.62 -5.21
N SER A 104 23.39 3.18 -5.41
CA SER A 104 24.55 4.06 -5.46
C SER A 104 25.48 3.68 -6.61
N MET A 105 26.13 4.71 -7.16
CA MET A 105 27.11 4.52 -8.23
C MET A 105 28.28 3.68 -7.71
N GLY A 106 28.56 2.56 -8.39
CA GLY A 106 29.66 1.64 -8.04
C GLY A 106 29.29 0.48 -7.11
N ALA A 107 28.27 0.61 -6.26
CA ALA A 107 27.84 -0.48 -5.36
C ALA A 107 26.51 -1.13 -5.76
N GLY A 108 25.74 -0.49 -6.64
CA GLY A 108 24.42 -0.96 -7.05
C GLY A 108 23.38 -0.79 -5.93
N TRP A 109 22.40 -1.69 -5.90
CA TRP A 109 21.39 -1.74 -4.85
C TRP A 109 21.96 -2.31 -3.56
N LYS A 110 21.73 -1.61 -2.45
CA LYS A 110 22.12 -2.03 -1.09
C LYS A 110 21.03 -1.70 -0.08
N PRO A 111 20.96 -2.42 1.05
CA PRO A 111 20.12 -2.05 2.18
C PRO A 111 20.23 -0.57 2.52
N THR A 112 19.10 0.12 2.57
CA THR A 112 19.09 1.55 2.89
C THR A 112 19.47 1.76 4.35
N ASN A 113 20.25 2.81 4.62
CA ASN A 113 20.62 3.20 5.98
C ASN A 113 20.65 4.73 6.11
N THR A 114 19.54 5.39 5.79
CA THR A 114 19.37 6.83 5.98
C THR A 114 18.52 7.11 7.22
N LYS A 115 18.39 8.39 7.59
CA LYS A 115 17.49 8.81 8.67
C LYS A 115 16.02 8.65 8.28
N GLU A 116 15.70 8.86 7.00
CA GLU A 116 14.35 8.78 6.45
C GLU A 116 13.89 7.33 6.34
N ARG A 117 14.77 6.43 5.88
CA ARG A 117 14.44 5.03 5.68
C ARG A 117 15.66 4.15 5.94
N ARG A 118 15.43 3.03 6.62
CA ARG A 118 16.38 1.93 6.80
C ARG A 118 15.89 0.70 6.05
N GLN A 119 16.70 -0.36 6.05
CA GLN A 119 16.42 -1.60 5.32
C GLN A 119 15.02 -2.14 5.54
N TRP A 120 14.47 -2.02 6.75
CA TRP A 120 13.12 -2.49 7.07
C TRP A 120 12.23 -1.34 7.52
N SER A 121 10.96 -1.34 7.11
CA SER A 121 9.94 -0.44 7.65
C SER A 121 8.61 -1.14 7.86
N SER A 122 7.83 -0.63 8.82
CA SER A 122 6.43 -1.04 9.00
C SER A 122 5.64 -0.76 7.72
N TYR A 123 4.58 -1.53 7.47
CA TYR A 123 3.80 -1.40 6.23
C TYR A 123 3.19 -0.01 6.02
N ASP A 124 2.84 0.67 7.12
CA ASP A 124 2.30 2.03 7.17
C ASP A 124 3.39 3.12 7.22
N ASP A 125 4.65 2.74 7.07
CA ASP A 125 5.83 3.60 7.10
C ASP A 125 6.07 4.38 8.41
N SER A 126 5.33 4.09 9.49
CA SER A 126 5.46 4.74 10.80
C SER A 126 6.76 4.42 11.55
N ALA A 127 7.41 3.30 11.23
CA ALA A 127 8.66 2.86 11.86
C ALA A 127 9.67 2.33 10.84
N THR A 128 10.96 2.52 11.11
CA THR A 128 12.04 1.96 10.28
C THR A 128 13.24 1.49 11.11
N SER A 129 13.84 0.35 10.73
CA SER A 129 15.00 -0.24 11.40
C SER A 129 15.95 -0.93 10.43
N ALA A 130 17.19 -1.13 10.86
CA ALA A 130 18.12 -2.04 10.20
C ALA A 130 17.80 -3.52 10.49
N THR A 131 16.95 -3.77 11.50
CA THR A 131 16.61 -5.13 11.95
C THR A 131 15.14 -5.43 11.72
N PHE A 132 14.86 -6.55 11.05
CA PHE A 132 13.50 -6.97 10.68
C PHE A 132 12.54 -7.04 11.88
N SER A 133 12.98 -7.65 12.99
CA SER A 133 12.15 -7.87 14.19
C SER A 133 11.69 -6.59 14.89
N ASP A 134 12.35 -5.46 14.62
CA ASP A 134 12.00 -4.18 15.25
C ASP A 134 10.75 -3.55 14.62
N VAL A 135 10.47 -3.89 13.36
CA VAL A 135 9.33 -3.34 12.60
C VAL A 135 8.29 -4.40 12.24
N ALA A 136 8.67 -5.68 12.28
CA ALA A 136 7.74 -6.78 12.02
C ALA A 136 6.67 -6.86 13.12
N PRO A 137 5.37 -6.88 12.75
CA PRO A 137 4.31 -7.10 13.71
C PRO A 137 4.52 -8.41 14.47
N ARG A 138 4.26 -8.38 15.78
CA ARG A 138 4.28 -9.59 16.60
C ARG A 138 3.17 -10.54 16.16
N ALA A 139 3.42 -11.84 16.30
CA ALA A 139 2.40 -12.85 16.12
C ALA A 139 1.21 -12.54 17.04
N PRO A 140 -0.03 -12.52 16.52
CA PRO A 140 -1.21 -12.43 17.36
C PRO A 140 -1.30 -13.61 18.33
N ALA A 141 -1.95 -13.41 19.48
CA ALA A 141 -2.12 -14.48 20.47
C ALA A 141 -2.90 -15.66 19.86
N ASN A 142 -2.45 -16.89 20.15
CA ASN A 142 -3.05 -18.15 19.68
C ASN A 142 -3.10 -18.31 18.15
N MET A 143 -2.16 -17.67 17.44
CA MET A 143 -2.02 -17.83 15.99
C MET A 143 -0.58 -18.20 15.63
N THR A 144 -0.44 -19.13 14.69
CA THR A 144 0.84 -19.57 14.13
C THR A 144 1.03 -18.98 12.74
N GLY A 145 2.19 -18.35 12.50
CA GLY A 145 2.54 -17.78 11.20
C GLY A 145 3.06 -18.83 10.23
N SER A 146 2.72 -18.71 8.95
CA SER A 146 3.25 -19.53 7.86
C SER A 146 4.73 -19.28 7.56
N GLY A 147 5.29 -18.20 8.10
CA GLY A 147 6.62 -17.70 7.78
C GLY A 147 6.55 -16.51 6.82
N TRP A 148 7.56 -15.65 6.90
CA TRP A 148 7.65 -14.45 6.08
C TRP A 148 8.16 -14.79 4.68
N GLN A 149 7.46 -14.31 3.66
CA GLN A 149 7.82 -14.45 2.25
C GLN A 149 7.60 -13.13 1.51
N TYR A 150 8.36 -12.85 0.46
CA TYR A 150 8.14 -11.64 -0.33
C TYR A 150 7.00 -11.82 -1.34
N CYS A 151 6.23 -10.76 -1.59
CA CYS A 151 5.13 -10.78 -2.55
C CYS A 151 5.64 -10.53 -3.98
N SER A 152 5.76 -11.59 -4.80
CA SER A 152 6.16 -11.44 -6.21
C SER A 152 5.11 -10.75 -7.09
N GLY A 153 3.85 -10.73 -6.67
CA GLY A 153 2.76 -10.05 -7.40
C GLY A 153 2.73 -8.52 -7.23
N ARG A 154 3.62 -7.94 -6.42
CA ARG A 154 3.68 -6.50 -6.13
C ARG A 154 5.05 -5.94 -6.49
N GLY A 155 5.24 -5.60 -7.76
CA GLY A 155 6.50 -5.08 -8.30
C GLY A 155 6.93 -5.83 -9.56
N ASP A 156 8.24 -5.87 -9.81
CA ASP A 156 8.84 -6.69 -10.86
C ASP A 156 8.74 -8.19 -10.55
N ALA A 157 9.35 -9.03 -11.39
CA ALA A 157 9.37 -10.50 -11.21
C ALA A 157 9.97 -10.97 -9.86
N GLN A 158 10.68 -10.10 -9.13
CA GLN A 158 11.25 -10.36 -7.81
C GLN A 158 10.51 -9.61 -6.69
N GLY A 159 9.39 -8.95 -6.99
CA GLY A 159 8.58 -8.17 -6.06
C GLY A 159 9.12 -6.78 -5.74
N TRP A 160 10.06 -6.25 -6.54
CA TRP A 160 10.60 -4.91 -6.32
C TRP A 160 9.77 -3.85 -7.04
N SER A 161 9.38 -2.81 -6.29
CA SER A 161 8.87 -1.56 -6.84
C SER A 161 9.94 -0.48 -6.74
N TYR A 162 10.06 0.36 -7.77
CA TYR A 162 11.12 1.34 -7.94
C TYR A 162 10.58 2.77 -7.86
N ALA A 163 11.35 3.67 -7.27
CA ALA A 163 11.04 5.10 -7.22
C ALA A 163 12.31 5.96 -7.22
N ARG A 164 12.15 7.28 -7.36
CA ARG A 164 13.22 8.26 -7.19
C ARG A 164 13.53 8.50 -5.71
N THR A 165 12.51 8.58 -4.87
CA THR A 165 12.60 8.80 -3.42
C THR A 165 11.63 7.87 -2.69
N PHE A 166 11.72 7.77 -1.36
CA PHE A 166 10.80 6.93 -0.58
C PHE A 166 9.36 7.44 -0.53
N SER A 167 9.12 8.66 -1.01
CA SER A 167 7.77 9.21 -1.20
C SER A 167 7.05 8.62 -2.42
N GLY A 168 7.75 7.87 -3.29
CA GLY A 168 7.20 7.38 -4.54
C GLY A 168 7.25 8.43 -5.67
N PRO A 169 6.37 8.32 -6.68
CA PRO A 169 5.49 7.19 -6.96
C PRO A 169 6.29 5.93 -7.26
N TRP A 170 5.67 4.79 -7.02
CA TRP A 170 6.29 3.48 -7.17
C TRP A 170 5.91 2.86 -8.52
N SER A 171 6.85 2.17 -9.15
CA SER A 171 6.62 1.46 -10.41
C SER A 171 7.14 0.03 -10.35
N ALA A 172 6.40 -0.90 -10.94
CA ALA A 172 6.84 -2.30 -11.09
C ALA A 172 7.95 -2.46 -12.13
N THR A 173 8.05 -1.54 -13.09
CA THR A 173 9.22 -1.45 -13.99
C THR A 173 10.26 -0.54 -13.36
N LYS A 174 11.54 -0.70 -13.73
CA LYS A 174 12.63 0.15 -13.24
C LYS A 174 12.85 1.34 -14.18
N PRO A 175 12.40 2.57 -13.85
CA PRO A 175 12.79 3.77 -14.56
C PRO A 175 14.31 3.97 -14.59
N ALA A 176 14.81 4.65 -15.62
CA ALA A 176 16.22 4.98 -15.79
C ALA A 176 16.83 5.74 -14.60
N PHE A 177 16.02 6.51 -13.87
CA PHE A 177 16.44 7.31 -12.72
C PHE A 177 15.81 6.83 -11.40
N SER A 178 15.83 5.52 -11.15
CA SER A 178 15.38 4.97 -9.88
C SER A 178 16.54 4.93 -8.88
N PHE A 179 16.36 5.57 -7.72
CA PHE A 179 17.37 5.62 -6.66
C PHE A 179 16.97 4.84 -5.42
N VAL A 180 15.70 4.48 -5.30
CA VAL A 180 15.19 3.63 -4.23
C VAL A 180 14.33 2.51 -4.81
N ARG A 181 14.28 1.39 -4.09
CA ARG A 181 13.33 0.31 -4.36
C ARG A 181 12.82 -0.27 -3.04
N ARG A 182 11.60 -0.79 -3.07
CA ARG A 182 11.00 -1.50 -1.94
C ARG A 182 10.33 -2.80 -2.37
N ARG A 183 10.20 -3.75 -1.45
CA ARG A 183 9.53 -5.02 -1.65
C ARG A 183 8.71 -5.40 -0.44
N VAL A 184 7.47 -5.84 -0.66
CA VAL A 184 6.59 -6.32 0.43
C VAL A 184 7.04 -7.70 0.86
N TRP A 185 7.19 -7.88 2.16
CA TRP A 185 7.19 -9.17 2.83
C TRP A 185 5.85 -9.37 3.54
N GLU A 186 5.28 -10.57 3.42
CA GLU A 186 4.04 -10.96 4.05
C GLU A 186 4.17 -12.23 4.88
N ASN A 187 3.34 -12.35 5.91
CA ASN A 187 3.15 -13.57 6.67
C ASN A 187 1.68 -13.73 7.01
N THR A 188 1.17 -14.95 6.87
CA THR A 188 -0.21 -15.28 7.18
C THR A 188 -0.23 -16.07 8.48
N PHE A 189 -0.84 -15.48 9.50
CA PHE A 189 -1.10 -16.10 10.79
C PHE A 189 -2.44 -16.81 10.75
N LYS A 190 -2.48 -18.06 11.17
CA LYS A 190 -3.71 -18.84 11.31
C LYS A 190 -3.93 -19.22 12.76
N ARG A 191 -5.18 -19.16 13.22
CA ARG A 191 -5.52 -19.59 14.57
C ARG A 191 -5.22 -21.07 14.75
N ASP A 192 -4.62 -21.41 15.88
CA ASP A 192 -4.36 -22.81 16.19
C ASP A 192 -5.70 -23.53 16.32
N SER A 193 -5.93 -24.57 15.52
CA SER A 193 -7.12 -25.40 15.67
C SER A 193 -7.01 -26.11 17.01
N THR A 194 -7.74 -25.67 18.03
CA THR A 194 -7.89 -26.45 19.26
C THR A 194 -8.40 -27.83 18.86
N SER A 195 -7.57 -28.87 19.00
CA SER A 195 -8.06 -30.24 19.06
C SER A 195 -8.94 -30.34 20.30
N SER A 196 -10.24 -30.16 20.11
CA SER A 196 -11.24 -30.63 21.05
C SER A 196 -11.23 -32.16 21.01
N ALA A 197 -10.29 -32.76 21.74
CA ALA A 197 -10.37 -34.17 22.12
C ALA A 197 -10.89 -34.20 23.56
N PHE A 198 -12.18 -34.54 23.67
CA PHE A 198 -12.80 -35.02 24.92
C PHE A 198 -12.24 -36.39 25.29
#